data_AF-A0A1Y2A7P9-F1
#
_entry.id   AF-A0A1Y2A7P9-F1
#
_cell.length_a   1.000
_cell.length_b   1.000
_cell.length_c   1.000
_cell.angle_alpha   90.00
_cell.angle_beta   90.00
_cell.angle_gamma   90.00
#
_symmetry.space_group_name_H-M   'P 1'
#
loop_
_entity.id
_entity.type
_entity.pdbx_description
1 polymer ?
#
loop_
_entity_poly.entity_id
_entity_poly.type
_entity_poly.pdbx_seq_one_letter_code
_entity_poly.pdbx_strand_id
1 'polypeptide(L)'
;MLSKRETAWDACLSTLEGHTGWISAVAFSPDGKLIASGSDDKTVRLWEAGTGALRSTLEGHSSYVSAVTFSPDGKLVASASYDKTVRLWGAETGALRSTLEGHSREVSAMAFSPDGKLVASASNDETVRLWEAETGALCSTFEGHSKWVRAVAFSPDGEHLQTNRGDIALPSPTMPSPSVLLPQPSHVFIEDQWISIIHQRLLWLPSEYRPTCSAVNKDIVCLGLSSGRITLLKLYIP
;
A
#
# COMPACT_ATOMS: atom_id res chain seq x y z
N MET A 1 -19.25 -35.27 19.67
CA MET A 1 -18.29 -35.23 18.56
C MET A 1 -18.34 -33.83 17.96
N LEU A 2 -17.42 -32.97 18.40
CA LEU A 2 -17.25 -31.63 17.83
C LEU A 2 -16.78 -31.78 16.38
N SER A 3 -17.49 -31.15 15.45
CA SER A 3 -17.19 -31.27 14.03
C SER A 3 -15.84 -30.61 13.75
N LYS A 4 -14.98 -31.28 12.97
CA LYS A 4 -13.63 -30.82 12.56
C LYS A 4 -13.58 -29.44 11.85
N ARG A 5 -14.70 -28.74 11.69
CA ARG A 5 -14.77 -27.40 11.09
C ARG A 5 -14.60 -26.25 12.09
N GLU A 6 -14.66 -26.53 13.39
CA GLU A 6 -14.56 -25.50 14.44
C GLU A 6 -13.13 -25.31 15.01
N THR A 7 -12.13 -26.01 14.49
CA THR A 7 -10.73 -25.91 14.98
C THR A 7 -9.77 -25.16 14.05
N ALA A 8 -10.26 -24.35 13.11
CA ALA A 8 -9.40 -23.66 12.13
C ALA A 8 -9.09 -22.18 12.49
N TRP A 9 -9.55 -21.65 13.62
CA TRP A 9 -9.66 -20.19 13.80
C TRP A 9 -9.19 -19.60 15.14
N ASP A 10 -8.15 -20.16 15.76
CA ASP A 10 -7.21 -19.39 16.62
C ASP A 10 -6.27 -18.50 15.76
N ALA A 11 -6.82 -17.83 14.74
CA ALA A 11 -6.07 -17.30 13.58
C ALA A 11 -5.60 -15.84 13.72
N CYS A 12 -5.96 -15.15 14.81
CA CYS A 12 -5.40 -13.82 15.11
C CYS A 12 -3.96 -14.00 15.59
N LEU A 13 -3.00 -13.72 14.72
CA LEU A 13 -1.58 -13.81 15.04
C LEU A 13 -1.18 -12.70 16.02
N SER A 14 -1.64 -11.48 15.74
CA SER A 14 -1.38 -10.31 16.57
C SER A 14 -2.31 -9.15 16.21
N THR A 15 -2.43 -8.19 17.12
CA THR A 15 -3.05 -6.88 16.89
C THR A 15 -2.02 -5.80 17.17
N LEU A 16 -1.82 -4.91 16.21
CA LEU A 16 -0.94 -3.76 16.31
C LEU A 16 -1.77 -2.56 16.76
N GLU A 17 -1.42 -2.00 17.91
CA GLU A 17 -2.10 -0.85 18.49
C GLU A 17 -1.16 0.36 18.54
N GLY A 18 -1.73 1.56 18.34
CA GLY A 18 -0.99 2.80 18.55
C GLY A 18 -1.45 3.97 17.69
N HIS A 19 -2.06 3.71 16.52
CA HIS A 19 -2.71 4.77 15.77
C HIS A 19 -3.97 5.25 16.51
N THR A 20 -4.24 6.55 16.42
CA THR A 20 -5.39 7.19 17.09
C THR A 20 -6.53 7.54 16.14
N GLY A 21 -6.34 7.28 14.85
CA GLY A 21 -7.32 7.51 13.78
C GLY A 21 -7.48 6.28 12.88
N TRP A 22 -8.35 6.39 11.88
CA TRP A 22 -8.64 5.29 10.95
C TRP A 22 -7.37 4.85 10.23
N ILE A 23 -7.21 3.54 10.01
CA ILE A 23 -6.14 3.03 9.16
C ILE A 23 -6.61 3.11 7.72
N SER A 24 -5.98 3.97 6.93
CA SER A 24 -6.40 4.24 5.55
C SER A 24 -5.61 3.39 4.55
N ALA A 25 -4.40 2.96 4.89
CA ALA A 25 -3.61 2.04 4.07
C ALA A 25 -2.66 1.18 4.89
N VAL A 26 -2.39 -0.03 4.40
CA VAL A 26 -1.36 -0.94 4.92
C VAL A 26 -0.58 -1.56 3.76
N ALA A 27 0.71 -1.83 3.97
CA ALA A 27 1.56 -2.50 2.99
C ALA A 27 2.63 -3.35 3.69
N PHE A 28 2.99 -4.48 3.09
CA PHE A 28 4.17 -5.26 3.51
C PHE A 28 5.40 -4.80 2.74
N SER A 29 6.57 -4.89 3.38
CA SER A 29 7.84 -4.83 2.65
C SER A 29 7.97 -6.03 1.69
N PRO A 30 8.75 -5.92 0.61
CA PRO A 30 8.96 -7.02 -0.34
C PRO A 30 9.50 -8.30 0.31
N ASP A 31 10.34 -8.16 1.34
CA ASP A 31 10.88 -9.29 2.11
C ASP A 31 9.92 -9.80 3.21
N GLY A 32 8.78 -9.14 3.39
CA GLY A 32 7.73 -9.48 4.36
C GLY A 32 8.09 -9.22 5.82
N LYS A 33 9.22 -8.55 6.12
CA LYS A 33 9.66 -8.31 7.49
C LYS A 33 9.04 -7.08 8.12
N LEU A 34 8.66 -6.09 7.32
CA LEU A 34 8.04 -4.86 7.79
C LEU A 34 6.60 -4.73 7.29
N ILE A 35 5.80 -4.04 8.08
CA ILE A 35 4.49 -3.52 7.71
C ILE A 35 4.55 -2.01 7.82
N ALA A 36 4.06 -1.30 6.81
CA ALA A 36 3.79 0.12 6.86
C ALA A 36 2.28 0.34 6.99
N SER A 37 1.87 1.30 7.82
CA SER A 37 0.47 1.72 7.94
C SER A 37 0.36 3.23 7.88
N GLY A 38 -0.62 3.73 7.13
CA GLY A 38 -1.00 5.15 7.09
C GLY A 38 -2.36 5.37 7.74
N SER A 39 -2.50 6.50 8.46
CA SER A 39 -3.71 6.78 9.23
C SER A 39 -4.20 8.23 9.13
N ASP A 40 -5.47 8.42 9.48
CA ASP A 40 -6.10 9.72 9.71
C ASP A 40 -5.50 10.47 10.91
N ASP A 41 -4.71 9.81 11.75
CA ASP A 41 -3.88 10.48 12.75
C ASP A 41 -2.67 11.22 12.17
N LYS A 42 -2.54 11.23 10.83
CA LYS A 42 -1.52 11.93 10.04
C LYS A 42 -0.14 11.33 10.13
N THR A 43 -0.01 10.14 10.71
CA THR A 43 1.28 9.43 10.82
C THR A 43 1.33 8.24 9.89
N VAL A 44 2.56 7.87 9.52
CA VAL A 44 2.86 6.53 9.01
C VAL A 44 3.58 5.77 10.10
N ARG A 45 3.29 4.49 10.30
CA ARG A 45 4.02 3.65 11.25
C ARG A 45 4.61 2.44 10.56
N LEU A 46 5.82 2.09 10.99
CA LEU A 46 6.53 0.88 10.57
C LEU A 46 6.53 -0.13 11.72
N TRP A 47 6.17 -1.35 11.41
CA TRP A 47 6.04 -2.45 12.37
C TRP A 47 6.87 -3.63 11.92
N GLU A 48 7.50 -4.32 12.87
CA GLU A 48 8.13 -5.62 12.61
C GLU A 48 7.03 -6.68 12.45
N ALA A 49 6.89 -7.25 11.25
CA ALA A 49 5.80 -8.16 10.90
C ALA A 49 5.79 -9.43 11.77
N GLY A 50 6.96 -9.92 12.17
CA GLY A 50 7.10 -11.15 12.97
C GLY A 50 6.73 -11.00 14.44
N THR A 51 6.88 -9.79 15.01
CA THR A 51 6.65 -9.55 16.45
C THR A 51 5.47 -8.62 16.71
N GLY A 52 5.06 -7.84 15.69
CA GLY A 52 4.11 -6.74 15.84
C GLY A 52 4.69 -5.51 16.55
N ALA A 53 5.99 -5.46 16.82
CA ALA A 53 6.59 -4.34 17.52
C ALA A 53 6.60 -3.09 16.64
N LEU A 54 6.23 -1.94 17.22
CA LEU A 54 6.38 -0.64 16.57
C LEU A 54 7.87 -0.31 16.46
N ARG A 55 8.35 -0.14 15.23
CA ARG A 55 9.73 0.22 14.92
C ARG A 55 9.92 1.72 14.80
N SER A 56 9.01 2.39 14.12
CA SER A 56 9.11 3.84 13.87
C SER A 56 7.75 4.47 13.64
N THR A 57 7.60 5.71 14.11
CA THR A 57 6.50 6.60 13.75
C THR A 57 7.07 7.71 12.87
N LEU A 58 6.59 7.80 11.64
CA LEU A 58 7.02 8.77 10.64
C LEU A 58 6.05 9.94 10.69
N GLU A 59 6.49 11.03 11.31
CA GLU A 59 5.74 12.26 11.48
C GLU A 59 6.11 13.30 10.42
N GLY A 60 5.15 14.12 10.02
CA GLY A 60 5.40 15.25 9.12
C GLY A 60 4.24 15.59 8.19
N HIS A 61 3.34 14.64 7.92
CA HIS A 61 2.10 14.96 7.21
C HIS A 61 1.21 15.86 8.06
N SER A 62 0.58 16.87 7.44
CA SER A 62 -0.29 17.82 8.14
C SER A 62 -1.78 17.44 8.07
N SER A 63 -2.09 16.41 7.30
CA SER A 63 -3.43 15.84 7.11
C SER A 63 -3.36 14.32 6.96
N TYR A 64 -4.50 13.68 6.72
CA TYR A 64 -4.66 12.22 6.69
C TYR A 64 -3.73 11.56 5.67
N VAL A 65 -3.15 10.43 6.03
CA VAL A 65 -2.36 9.61 5.11
C VAL A 65 -3.31 8.69 4.33
N SER A 66 -3.42 8.89 3.03
CA SER A 66 -4.38 8.19 2.17
C SER A 66 -3.84 6.88 1.59
N ALA A 67 -2.52 6.79 1.37
CA ALA A 67 -1.87 5.60 0.84
C ALA A 67 -0.45 5.45 1.39
N VAL A 68 0.02 4.21 1.48
CA VAL A 68 1.42 3.85 1.80
C VAL A 68 1.88 2.69 0.92
N THR A 69 3.15 2.69 0.52
CA THR A 69 3.77 1.56 -0.20
C THR A 69 5.26 1.50 0.06
N PHE A 70 5.85 0.31 -0.08
CA PHE A 70 7.30 0.14 -0.13
C PHE A 70 7.82 0.25 -1.57
N SER A 71 9.09 0.66 -1.72
CA SER A 71 9.82 0.45 -2.98
C SER A 71 10.06 -1.04 -3.24
N PRO A 72 10.27 -1.47 -4.50
CA PRO A 72 10.52 -2.87 -4.84
C PRO A 72 11.76 -3.46 -4.15
N ASP A 73 12.76 -2.64 -3.84
CA ASP A 73 13.95 -3.04 -3.10
C ASP A 73 13.79 -2.96 -1.57
N GLY A 74 12.62 -2.51 -1.09
CA GLY A 74 12.28 -2.38 0.33
C GLY A 74 13.00 -1.27 1.08
N LYS A 75 13.84 -0.45 0.42
CA LYS A 75 14.64 0.57 1.10
C LYS A 75 13.86 1.86 1.39
N LEU A 76 12.82 2.13 0.63
CA LEU A 76 11.98 3.31 0.77
C LEU A 76 10.56 2.92 1.16
N VAL A 77 9.94 3.82 1.91
CA VAL A 77 8.49 3.89 2.09
C VAL A 77 8.02 5.18 1.46
N ALA A 78 6.94 5.13 0.69
CA ALA A 78 6.26 6.30 0.17
C ALA A 78 4.88 6.44 0.83
N SER A 79 4.48 7.68 1.15
CA SER A 79 3.19 7.99 1.77
C SER A 79 2.52 9.19 1.12
N ALA A 80 1.22 9.10 0.88
CA ALA A 80 0.42 10.12 0.20
C ALA A 80 -0.54 10.68 1.21
N SER A 81 -0.87 11.95 1.08
CA SER A 81 -1.72 12.60 2.05
C SER A 81 -2.66 13.62 1.44
N TYR A 82 -3.70 13.88 2.20
CA TYR A 82 -4.62 14.98 1.99
C TYR A 82 -3.97 16.34 2.21
N ASP A 83 -2.74 16.39 2.71
CA ASP A 83 -1.91 17.59 2.71
C ASP A 83 -1.29 17.93 1.35
N LYS A 84 -1.68 17.18 0.30
CA LYS A 84 -1.29 17.38 -1.10
C LYS A 84 0.14 16.98 -1.41
N THR A 85 0.81 16.30 -0.49
CA THR A 85 2.19 15.83 -0.68
C THR A 85 2.26 14.31 -0.78
N VAL A 86 3.33 13.85 -1.43
CA VAL A 86 3.86 12.50 -1.22
C VAL A 86 5.17 12.64 -0.47
N ARG A 87 5.45 11.79 0.52
CA ARG A 87 6.72 11.78 1.25
C ARG A 87 7.42 10.46 1.05
N LEU A 88 8.74 10.53 0.87
CA LEU A 88 9.63 9.38 0.77
C LEU A 88 10.46 9.28 2.05
N TRP A 89 10.48 8.10 2.65
CA TRP A 89 11.13 7.80 3.91
C TRP A 89 12.13 6.66 3.72
N GLY A 90 13.24 6.69 4.44
CA GLY A 90 14.08 5.51 4.57
C GLY A 90 13.38 4.45 5.41
N ALA A 91 13.12 3.26 4.87
CA ALA A 91 12.43 2.19 5.59
C ALA A 91 13.22 1.72 6.83
N GLU A 92 14.54 1.70 6.72
CA GLU A 92 15.43 1.27 7.80
C GLU A 92 15.54 2.32 8.92
N THR A 93 15.66 3.59 8.53
CA THR A 93 15.99 4.70 9.44
C THR A 93 14.77 5.46 9.95
N GLY A 94 13.62 5.34 9.27
CA GLY A 94 12.45 6.18 9.51
C GLY A 94 12.64 7.66 9.13
N ALA A 95 13.78 8.02 8.53
CA ALA A 95 14.08 9.42 8.22
C ALA A 95 13.35 9.87 6.94
N LEU A 96 12.80 11.08 6.96
CA LEU A 96 12.29 11.74 5.77
C LEU A 96 13.44 12.01 4.79
N ARG A 97 13.32 11.52 3.56
CA ARG A 97 14.27 11.76 2.47
C ARG A 97 13.83 12.91 1.57
N SER A 98 12.57 12.87 1.13
CA SER A 98 12.04 13.87 0.20
C SER A 98 10.55 14.12 0.47
N THR A 99 10.12 15.36 0.25
CA THR A 99 8.71 15.75 0.15
C THR A 99 8.45 16.15 -1.29
N LEU A 100 7.56 15.43 -1.95
CA LEU A 100 7.14 15.63 -3.33
C LEU A 100 5.95 16.59 -3.33
N GLU A 101 6.23 17.87 -3.59
CA GLU A 101 5.24 18.94 -3.62
C GLU A 101 4.87 19.29 -5.07
N GLY A 102 3.61 19.62 -5.30
CA GLY A 102 3.15 20.10 -6.61
C GLY A 102 1.68 19.83 -6.91
N HIS A 103 1.05 18.87 -6.24
CA HIS A 103 -0.39 18.68 -6.35
C HIS A 103 -1.15 19.83 -5.69
N SER A 104 -2.26 20.26 -6.30
CA SER A 104 -3.08 21.37 -5.79
C SER A 104 -4.20 20.92 -4.85
N ARG A 105 -4.47 19.60 -4.84
CA ARG A 105 -5.48 18.92 -4.01
C ARG A 105 -4.93 17.60 -3.46
N GLU A 106 -5.75 16.91 -2.68
CA GLU A 106 -5.38 15.72 -1.93
C GLU A 106 -4.79 14.63 -2.85
N VAL A 107 -3.69 14.02 -2.43
CA VAL A 107 -3.14 12.86 -3.12
C VAL A 107 -3.91 11.63 -2.64
N SER A 108 -4.49 10.88 -3.57
CA SER A 108 -5.37 9.75 -3.28
C SER A 108 -4.66 8.40 -3.35
N ALA A 109 -3.67 8.25 -4.23
CA ALA A 109 -2.95 7.00 -4.42
C ALA A 109 -1.53 7.26 -4.93
N MET A 110 -0.68 6.24 -4.81
CA MET A 110 0.65 6.22 -5.42
C MET A 110 1.07 4.80 -5.79
N ALA A 111 2.10 4.71 -6.62
CA ALA A 111 2.80 3.46 -6.89
C ALA A 111 4.29 3.72 -7.16
N PHE A 112 5.15 2.77 -6.80
CA PHE A 112 6.50 2.71 -7.34
C PHE A 112 6.49 2.02 -8.70
N SER A 113 7.37 2.48 -9.59
CA SER A 113 7.78 1.72 -10.79
C SER A 113 8.44 0.39 -10.40
N PRO A 114 8.41 -0.63 -11.28
CA PRO A 114 9.00 -1.94 -10.99
C PRO A 114 10.51 -1.89 -10.67
N ASP A 115 11.25 -0.94 -11.25
CA ASP A 115 12.68 -0.75 -10.95
C ASP A 115 12.95 0.16 -9.73
N GLY A 116 11.88 0.71 -9.14
CA GLY A 116 11.92 1.55 -7.95
C GLY A 116 12.45 2.97 -8.16
N LYS A 117 12.79 3.37 -9.39
CA LYS A 117 13.39 4.69 -9.65
C LYS A 117 12.37 5.81 -9.76
N LEU A 118 11.13 5.46 -10.08
CA LEU A 118 10.03 6.40 -10.24
C LEU A 118 8.92 6.13 -9.23
N VAL A 119 8.26 7.21 -8.82
CA VAL A 119 7.02 7.20 -8.07
C VAL A 119 5.95 7.87 -8.92
N ALA A 120 4.80 7.25 -9.08
CA ALA A 120 3.61 7.88 -9.66
C ALA A 120 2.64 8.25 -8.52
N SER A 121 2.04 9.44 -8.59
CA SER A 121 1.02 9.91 -7.64
C SER A 121 -0.24 10.36 -8.37
N ALA A 122 -1.40 9.97 -7.85
CA ALA A 122 -2.71 10.33 -8.37
C ALA A 122 -3.44 11.24 -7.37
N SER A 123 -4.10 12.30 -7.86
CA SER A 123 -4.71 13.31 -7.02
C SER A 123 -6.13 13.70 -7.43
N ASN A 124 -6.84 14.29 -6.46
CA ASN A 124 -8.11 14.97 -6.68
C ASN A 124 -7.97 16.25 -7.53
N ASP A 125 -6.76 16.69 -7.84
CA ASP A 125 -6.51 17.77 -8.80
C ASP A 125 -6.58 17.31 -10.26
N GLU A 126 -7.04 16.07 -10.49
CA GLU A 126 -7.28 15.50 -11.81
C GLU A 126 -5.99 15.23 -12.59
N THR A 127 -4.84 15.20 -11.89
CA THR A 127 -3.55 14.89 -12.48
C THR A 127 -2.96 13.60 -11.93
N VAL A 128 -2.11 12.98 -12.76
CA VAL A 128 -1.11 12.02 -12.32
C VAL A 128 0.26 12.65 -12.47
N ARG A 129 1.12 12.55 -11.45
CA ARG A 129 2.49 13.07 -11.50
C ARG A 129 3.49 11.95 -11.35
N LEU A 130 4.61 12.08 -12.06
CA LEU A 130 5.71 11.14 -12.06
C LEU A 130 6.95 11.82 -11.47
N TRP A 131 7.57 11.18 -10.49
CA TRP A 131 8.68 11.73 -9.72
C TRP A 131 9.86 10.78 -9.73
N GLU A 132 11.07 11.32 -9.73
CA GLU A 132 12.28 10.55 -9.50
C GLU A 132 12.41 10.25 -8.00
N ALA A 133 12.51 8.96 -7.65
CA ALA A 133 12.51 8.51 -6.26
C ALA A 133 13.78 8.90 -5.49
N GLU A 134 14.90 9.04 -6.20
CA GLU A 134 16.20 9.38 -5.58
C GLU A 134 16.27 10.86 -5.20
N THR A 135 15.88 11.75 -6.11
CA THR A 135 16.01 13.20 -5.94
C THR A 135 14.71 13.86 -5.46
N GLY A 136 13.57 13.22 -5.69
CA GLY A 136 12.25 13.81 -5.51
C GLY A 136 11.85 14.80 -6.62
N ALA A 137 12.60 14.87 -7.72
CA ALA A 137 12.30 15.77 -8.82
C ALA A 137 11.04 15.34 -9.57
N LEU A 138 10.21 16.31 -9.98
CA LEU A 138 9.07 16.07 -10.86
C LEU A 138 9.56 15.82 -12.30
N CYS A 139 9.30 14.63 -12.83
CA CYS A 139 9.64 14.27 -14.21
C CYS A 139 8.53 14.65 -15.19
N SER A 140 7.27 14.42 -14.83
CA SER A 140 6.14 14.62 -15.73
C SER A 140 4.83 14.85 -14.97
N THR A 141 3.93 15.61 -15.59
CA THR A 141 2.55 15.79 -15.14
C THR A 141 1.63 15.37 -16.28
N PHE A 142 0.72 14.45 -16.00
CA PHE A 142 -0.30 13.98 -16.92
C PHE A 142 -1.62 14.64 -16.54
N GLU A 143 -2.10 15.51 -17.42
CA GLU A 143 -3.34 16.27 -17.29
C GLU A 143 -4.41 15.74 -18.25
N GLY A 144 -5.64 16.25 -18.14
CA GLY A 144 -6.74 15.92 -19.05
C GLY A 144 -7.70 14.84 -18.54
N HIS A 145 -7.51 14.33 -17.32
CA HIS A 145 -8.58 13.60 -16.65
C HIS A 145 -9.70 14.59 -16.30
N SER A 146 -10.96 14.22 -16.57
CA SER A 146 -12.12 15.10 -16.33
C SER A 146 -12.69 15.02 -14.91
N LYS A 147 -12.06 14.21 -14.04
CA LYS A 147 -12.48 13.91 -12.67
C LYS A 147 -11.29 13.40 -11.85
N TRP A 148 -11.47 13.33 -10.53
CA TRP A 148 -10.49 12.79 -9.57
C TRP A 148 -9.89 11.45 -9.99
N VAL A 149 -8.56 11.35 -9.85
CA VAL A 149 -7.80 10.11 -10.00
C VAL A 149 -7.55 9.54 -8.61
N ARG A 150 -8.04 8.32 -8.39
CA ARG A 150 -8.09 7.64 -7.09
C ARG A 150 -7.22 6.39 -7.03
N ALA A 151 -6.77 5.89 -8.17
CA ALA A 151 -5.90 4.73 -8.26
C ALA A 151 -4.86 4.98 -9.35
N VAL A 152 -3.62 4.55 -9.08
CA VAL A 152 -2.54 4.52 -10.04
C VAL A 152 -1.67 3.29 -9.75
N ALA A 153 -1.27 2.58 -10.79
CA ALA A 153 -0.33 1.46 -10.71
C ALA A 153 0.55 1.46 -11.97
N PHE A 154 1.81 1.04 -11.84
CA PHE A 154 2.62 0.75 -13.01
C PHE A 154 2.25 -0.62 -13.57
N SER A 155 2.29 -0.75 -14.89
CA SER A 155 2.32 -2.04 -15.54
C SER A 155 3.58 -2.82 -15.12
N PRO A 156 3.57 -4.17 -15.13
CA PRO A 156 4.73 -4.96 -14.73
C PRO A 156 6.00 -4.69 -15.55
N ASP A 157 5.85 -4.29 -16.81
CA ASP A 157 6.94 -3.88 -17.71
C ASP A 157 7.41 -2.43 -17.47
N GLY A 158 6.65 -1.63 -16.70
CA GLY A 158 6.94 -0.23 -16.42
C GLY A 158 6.64 0.72 -17.58
N GLU A 159 6.01 0.27 -18.66
CA GLU A 159 5.75 1.07 -19.88
C GLU A 159 4.47 1.90 -19.80
N HIS A 160 3.54 1.56 -18.91
CA HIS A 160 2.25 2.24 -18.77
C HIS A 160 1.87 2.45 -17.30
N LEU A 161 1.10 3.51 -17.03
CA LEU A 161 0.38 3.68 -15.78
C LEU A 161 -1.08 3.33 -15.99
N GLN A 162 -1.61 2.45 -15.16
CA GLN A 162 -3.03 2.13 -15.10
C GLN A 162 -3.70 3.02 -14.07
N THR A 163 -4.77 3.71 -14.45
CA THR A 163 -5.56 4.56 -13.54
C THR A 163 -7.04 4.20 -13.61
N ASN A 164 -7.81 4.63 -12.62
CA ASN A 164 -9.28 4.52 -12.68
C ASN A 164 -9.94 5.45 -13.72
N ARG A 165 -9.13 6.16 -14.52
CA ARG A 165 -9.53 7.06 -15.60
C ARG A 165 -8.96 6.66 -16.97
N GLY A 166 -8.29 5.51 -17.06
CA GLY A 166 -7.65 5.01 -18.27
C GLY A 166 -6.15 4.87 -18.13
N ASP A 167 -5.52 4.28 -19.13
CA ASP A 167 -4.08 4.03 -19.15
C ASP A 167 -3.32 5.23 -19.72
N ILE A 168 -2.14 5.50 -19.14
CA ILE A 168 -1.21 6.54 -19.57
C ILE A 168 0.03 5.83 -20.07
N ALA A 169 0.40 6.04 -21.34
CA ALA A 169 1.66 5.54 -21.86
C ALA A 169 2.83 6.39 -21.33
N LEU A 170 3.85 5.72 -20.79
CA LEU A 170 5.09 6.37 -20.40
C LEU A 170 6.04 6.36 -21.60
N PRO A 171 6.81 7.45 -21.82
CA PRO A 171 7.83 7.44 -22.85
C PRO A 171 8.89 6.40 -22.48
N SER A 172 8.99 5.34 -23.28
CA SER A 172 9.87 4.20 -23.01
C SER A 172 11.33 4.66 -22.88
N PRO A 173 12.05 4.35 -21.78
CA PRO A 173 13.48 4.25 -21.86
C PRO A 173 13.81 2.95 -22.61
N THR A 174 14.45 3.04 -23.78
CA THR A 174 14.98 1.87 -24.50
C THR A 174 15.79 0.98 -23.56
N MET A 175 15.29 -0.22 -23.24
CA MET A 175 16.05 -1.22 -22.49
C MET A 175 15.71 -2.65 -22.96
N PRO A 176 16.68 -3.58 -22.89
CA PRO A 176 16.48 -4.96 -23.31
C PRO A 176 15.63 -5.73 -22.29
N SER A 177 14.73 -6.60 -22.78
CA SER A 177 13.90 -7.47 -21.94
C SER A 177 14.73 -8.23 -20.91
N PRO A 178 14.41 -8.12 -19.61
CA PRO A 178 14.79 -9.12 -18.64
C PRO A 178 13.73 -10.22 -18.63
N SER A 179 14.16 -11.47 -18.77
CA SER A 179 13.33 -12.64 -18.46
C SER A 179 13.10 -12.70 -16.95
N VAL A 180 12.07 -12.01 -16.46
CA VAL A 180 11.68 -12.07 -15.04
C VAL A 180 10.61 -13.15 -14.86
N LEU A 181 10.89 -14.08 -13.94
CA LEU A 181 9.92 -15.06 -13.44
C LEU A 181 8.70 -14.32 -12.90
N LEU A 182 7.52 -14.63 -13.45
CA LEU A 182 6.25 -14.14 -12.95
C LEU A 182 6.14 -14.43 -11.44
N PRO A 183 5.74 -13.45 -10.60
CA PRO A 183 5.34 -13.77 -9.24
C PRO A 183 4.16 -14.73 -9.32
N GLN A 184 4.25 -15.83 -8.55
CA GLN A 184 3.15 -16.78 -8.41
C GLN A 184 1.91 -16.00 -7.94
N PRO A 185 0.73 -16.17 -8.57
CA PRO A 185 -0.46 -15.44 -8.17
C PRO A 185 -0.77 -15.75 -6.70
N SER A 186 -0.86 -14.71 -5.88
CA SER A 186 -1.42 -14.85 -4.54
C SER A 186 -2.86 -15.35 -4.69
N HIS A 187 -3.13 -16.57 -4.24
CA HIS A 187 -4.44 -17.22 -4.39
C HIS A 187 -5.54 -16.61 -3.51
N VAL A 188 -5.23 -15.55 -2.76
CA VAL A 188 -6.08 -14.95 -1.71
C VAL A 188 -6.44 -13.52 -2.08
N PHE A 189 -7.74 -13.21 -2.07
CA PHE A 189 -8.29 -11.89 -2.36
C PHE A 189 -9.32 -11.50 -1.31
N ILE A 190 -9.60 -10.20 -1.15
CA ILE A 190 -10.69 -9.71 -0.31
C ILE A 190 -11.70 -9.00 -1.22
N GLU A 191 -12.91 -9.55 -1.31
CA GLU A 191 -14.01 -9.04 -2.16
C GLU A 191 -15.33 -9.13 -1.39
N ASP A 192 -16.17 -8.09 -1.44
CA ASP A 192 -17.51 -8.07 -0.82
C ASP A 192 -17.57 -8.53 0.65
N GLN A 193 -16.59 -8.13 1.47
CA GLN A 193 -16.47 -8.53 2.89
C GLN A 193 -16.14 -10.02 3.09
N TRP A 194 -15.73 -10.71 2.03
CA TRP A 194 -15.21 -12.07 2.06
C TRP A 194 -13.71 -12.09 1.83
N ILE A 195 -12.99 -12.89 2.61
CA ILE A 195 -11.68 -13.41 2.19
C ILE A 195 -11.96 -14.60 1.27
N SER A 196 -11.46 -14.55 0.05
CA SER A 196 -11.67 -15.57 -0.97
C SER A 196 -10.36 -16.23 -1.37
N ILE A 197 -10.37 -17.55 -1.51
CA ILE A 197 -9.23 -18.34 -2.01
C ILE A 197 -9.66 -19.05 -3.30
N ILE A 198 -8.96 -18.84 -4.42
CA ILE A 198 -9.26 -19.50 -5.72
C ILE A 198 -10.76 -19.34 -6.08
N HIS A 199 -11.29 -18.12 -5.95
CA HIS A 199 -12.71 -17.78 -6.17
C HIS A 199 -13.73 -18.51 -5.27
N GLN A 200 -13.32 -19.13 -4.16
CA GLN A 200 -14.20 -19.63 -3.11
C GLN A 200 -14.22 -18.68 -1.91
N ARG A 201 -15.43 -18.27 -1.50
CA ARG A 201 -15.70 -17.49 -0.29
C ARG A 201 -15.32 -18.29 0.95
N LEU A 202 -14.24 -17.90 1.61
CA LEU A 202 -13.67 -18.64 2.74
C LEU A 202 -14.20 -18.14 4.08
N LEU A 203 -14.21 -16.81 4.28
CA LEU A 203 -14.60 -16.20 5.55
C LEU A 203 -15.40 -14.92 5.35
N TRP A 204 -16.57 -14.84 5.99
CA TRP A 204 -17.34 -13.61 6.14
C TRP A 204 -16.78 -12.80 7.32
N LEU A 205 -16.41 -11.55 7.09
CA LEU A 205 -15.85 -10.69 8.14
C LEU A 205 -16.98 -10.11 9.01
N PRO A 206 -16.99 -10.38 10.34
CA PRO A 206 -17.88 -9.68 11.27
C PRO A 206 -17.68 -8.17 11.16
N SER A 207 -18.70 -7.37 11.50
CA SER A 207 -18.66 -5.91 11.29
C SER A 207 -17.46 -5.21 11.92
N GLU A 208 -16.96 -5.74 13.03
CA GLU A 208 -15.79 -5.26 13.77
C GLU A 208 -14.43 -5.56 13.11
N TYR A 209 -14.39 -6.52 12.18
CA TYR A 209 -13.22 -6.88 11.37
C TYR A 209 -13.34 -6.46 9.91
N ARG A 210 -14.30 -5.58 9.57
CA ARG A 210 -14.42 -5.05 8.20
C ARG A 210 -13.25 -4.10 7.94
N PRO A 211 -12.27 -4.52 7.12
CA PRO A 211 -11.11 -3.69 6.89
C PRO A 211 -11.50 -2.45 6.10
N THR A 212 -10.89 -1.33 6.46
CA THR A 212 -10.83 -0.14 5.62
C THR A 212 -9.78 -0.33 4.52
N CYS A 213 -8.75 -1.11 4.80
CA CYS A 213 -7.70 -1.49 3.85
C CYS A 213 -7.09 -2.84 4.23
N SER A 214 -6.44 -3.50 3.27
CA SER A 214 -5.82 -4.80 3.50
C SER A 214 -4.57 -5.00 2.66
N ALA A 215 -3.62 -5.78 3.17
CA ALA A 215 -2.47 -6.26 2.42
C ALA A 215 -2.26 -7.76 2.72
N VAL A 216 -1.68 -8.48 1.77
CA VAL A 216 -1.41 -9.92 1.92
C VAL A 216 0.07 -10.17 1.66
N ASN A 217 0.70 -10.97 2.53
CA ASN A 217 2.04 -11.50 2.31
C ASN A 217 2.02 -12.99 2.62
N LYS A 218 2.22 -13.82 1.59
CA LYS A 218 2.13 -15.29 1.67
C LYS A 218 0.79 -15.73 2.27
N ASP A 219 0.82 -16.31 3.47
CA ASP A 219 -0.30 -16.81 4.25
C ASP A 219 -0.79 -15.80 5.32
N ILE A 220 -0.19 -14.61 5.41
CA ILE A 220 -0.57 -13.59 6.38
C ILE A 220 -1.40 -12.50 5.68
N VAL A 221 -2.57 -12.24 6.23
CA VAL A 221 -3.46 -11.13 5.85
C VAL A 221 -3.35 -10.05 6.91
N CYS A 222 -2.99 -8.85 6.50
CA CYS A 222 -2.95 -7.65 7.32
C CYS A 222 -4.20 -6.81 7.03
N LEU A 223 -4.97 -6.51 8.07
CA LEU A 223 -6.22 -5.76 7.99
C LEU A 223 -6.09 -4.47 8.80
N GLY A 224 -6.22 -3.32 8.13
CA GLY A 224 -6.37 -2.02 8.80
C GLY A 224 -7.82 -1.76 9.14
N LEU A 225 -8.08 -1.27 10.35
CA LEU A 225 -9.44 -1.03 10.85
C LEU A 225 -9.70 0.47 11.09
N SER A 226 -10.97 0.87 11.07
CA SER A 226 -11.39 2.23 11.45
C SER A 226 -11.18 2.56 12.93
N SER A 227 -10.84 1.57 13.77
CA SER A 227 -10.46 1.82 15.16
C SER A 227 -9.03 2.32 15.34
N GLY A 228 -8.21 2.34 14.27
CA GLY A 228 -6.76 2.56 14.37
C GLY A 228 -5.96 1.30 14.71
N ARG A 229 -6.64 0.16 14.85
CA ARG A 229 -5.99 -1.13 15.03
C ARG A 229 -5.63 -1.75 13.68
N ILE A 230 -4.58 -2.55 13.70
CA ILE A 230 -4.22 -3.45 12.59
C ILE A 230 -4.28 -4.88 13.12
N THR A 231 -4.96 -5.77 12.42
CA THR A 231 -5.05 -7.19 12.78
C THR A 231 -4.29 -8.03 11.77
N LEU A 232 -3.40 -8.90 12.25
CA LEU A 232 -2.72 -9.89 11.43
C LEU A 232 -3.41 -11.24 11.59
N LEU A 233 -3.86 -11.80 10.47
CA LEU A 233 -4.49 -13.11 10.40
C LEU A 233 -3.57 -14.06 9.66
N LYS A 234 -3.29 -15.23 10.24
CA LYS A 234 -2.57 -16.30 9.55
C LYS A 234 -3.56 -17.30 8.97
N LEU A 235 -3.53 -17.47 7.65
CA LEU A 235 -4.35 -18.43 6.94
C LEU A 235 -3.64 -19.77 6.92
N TYR A 236 -4.25 -20.80 7.51
CA TYR A 236 -3.79 -22.16 7.32
C TYR A 236 -4.29 -22.67 5.97
N ILE A 237 -3.41 -22.63 4.97
CA ILE A 237 -3.64 -23.24 3.66
C ILE A 237 -3.19 -24.70 3.77
N PRO A 238 -4.10 -25.69 3.70
CA PRO A 238 -3.75 -27.11 3.76
C PRO A 238 -2.99 -27.59 2.52
#